data_AF-A0A2V8AJ08-F1
#
_entry.id   AF-A0A2V8AJ08-F1
#
_cell.length_a   1.000
_cell.length_b   1.000
_cell.length_c   1.000
_cell.angle_alpha   90.00
_cell.angle_beta   90.00
_cell.angle_gamma   90.00
#
_symmetry.space_group_name_H-M   'P 1'
#
loop_
_entity.id
_entity.type
_entity.pdbx_description
1 polymer ?
#
loop_
_entity_poly.entity_id
_entity_poly.type
_entity_poly.pdbx_seq_one_letter_code
_entity_poly.pdbx_strand_id
1 'polypeptide(L)'
;MRSSGRSASPQAGTTDASAQQTPVEPPAAAKLGPHPQENLPPLPFSPEPPARPAEVVRAAYKFAAEHPEVLSYVPCYCGCERSGHRGNEDCFVTARDANGDVTAWEPHGMT
;
A
#
# COMPACT_ATOMS: atom_id res chain seq x y z
N MET A 1 0.39 -66.74 -7.40
CA MET A 1 1.23 -65.81 -8.18
C MET A 1 1.10 -64.45 -7.50
N ARG A 2 1.90 -64.22 -6.45
CA ARG A 2 3.01 -63.25 -6.36
C ARG A 2 2.60 -61.78 -6.65
N SER A 3 2.76 -60.95 -5.61
CA SER A 3 3.21 -59.54 -5.62
C SER A 3 2.29 -58.49 -6.28
N SER A 4 2.04 -57.31 -5.71
CA SER A 4 2.76 -56.53 -4.69
C SER A 4 1.81 -55.52 -4.04
N GLY A 5 1.94 -55.33 -2.73
CA GLY A 5 1.40 -54.15 -2.05
C GLY A 5 2.19 -52.89 -2.44
N ARG A 6 1.48 -51.77 -2.54
CA ARG A 6 2.08 -50.43 -2.54
C ARG A 6 1.69 -49.78 -1.22
N SER A 7 2.70 -49.57 -0.39
CA SER A 7 2.65 -48.94 0.92
C SER A 7 1.99 -47.57 0.88
N ALA A 8 1.12 -47.31 1.86
CA ALA A 8 0.72 -45.97 2.23
C ALA A 8 1.91 -45.27 2.91
N SER A 9 2.38 -44.16 2.34
CA SER A 9 3.28 -43.24 3.04
C SER A 9 2.43 -42.20 3.77
N PRO A 10 2.69 -41.93 5.07
CA PRO A 10 2.03 -40.83 5.77
C PRO A 10 2.69 -39.53 5.30
N GLN A 11 1.92 -38.64 4.67
CA GLN A 11 2.36 -37.26 4.47
C GLN A 11 2.33 -36.59 5.85
N ALA A 12 3.52 -36.45 6.41
CA ALA A 12 3.78 -35.69 7.61
C ALA A 12 3.24 -34.26 7.43
N GLY A 13 2.49 -33.79 8.42
CA GLY A 13 2.04 -32.42 8.49
C GLY A 13 3.22 -31.46 8.39
N THR A 14 3.19 -30.61 7.38
CA THR A 14 3.92 -29.35 7.39
C THR A 14 2.89 -28.28 7.72
N THR A 15 2.85 -27.97 9.01
CA THR A 15 2.44 -26.70 9.61
C THR A 15 1.88 -25.68 8.63
N ASP A 16 0.58 -25.46 8.73
CA ASP A 16 -0.06 -24.19 8.40
C ASP A 16 0.74 -23.10 9.12
N ALA A 17 1.67 -22.47 8.41
CA ALA A 17 2.31 -21.25 8.84
C ALA A 17 1.25 -20.17 8.67
N SER A 18 0.30 -20.19 9.61
CA SER A 18 -0.55 -19.06 9.92
C SER A 18 0.40 -17.88 10.04
N ALA A 19 0.42 -17.05 9.01
CA ALA A 19 1.16 -15.80 8.98
C ALA A 19 0.55 -14.98 10.12
N GLN A 20 1.16 -15.10 11.29
CA GLN A 20 0.86 -14.29 12.45
C GLN A 20 1.22 -12.88 12.02
N GLN A 21 0.21 -12.15 11.55
CA GLN A 21 0.23 -10.72 11.44
C GLN A 21 0.46 -10.23 12.87
N THR A 22 1.73 -10.01 13.24
CA THR A 22 2.07 -9.16 14.37
C THR A 22 1.26 -7.88 14.21
N PRO A 23 0.60 -7.36 15.26
CA PRO A 23 -0.05 -6.06 15.20
C PRO A 23 0.99 -5.06 14.68
N VAL A 24 0.85 -4.65 13.41
CA VAL A 24 1.71 -3.65 12.82
C VAL A 24 1.35 -2.37 13.55
N GLU A 25 2.29 -1.80 14.30
CA GLU A 25 2.08 -0.48 14.90
C GLU A 25 1.59 0.45 13.79
N PRO A 26 0.50 1.22 14.02
CA PRO A 26 -0.05 2.08 12.99
C PRO A 26 1.04 2.95 12.36
N PRO A 27 1.09 3.05 11.02
CA PRO A 27 2.03 3.95 10.36
C PRO A 27 1.88 5.36 10.95
N ALA A 28 2.98 6.11 11.05
CA ALA A 28 2.99 7.40 11.74
C ALA A 28 1.89 8.36 11.22
N ALA A 29 1.62 8.35 9.92
CA ALA A 29 0.57 9.14 9.28
C ALA A 29 -0.84 8.75 9.76
N ALA A 30 -1.08 7.50 10.16
CA ALA A 30 -2.38 7.05 10.68
C ALA A 30 -2.84 7.83 11.93
N LYS A 31 -1.91 8.49 12.63
CA LYS A 31 -2.18 9.29 13.83
C LYS A 31 -2.72 10.69 13.51
N LEU A 32 -2.64 11.14 12.25
CA LEU A 32 -2.99 12.52 11.85
C LEU A 32 -4.49 12.78 11.82
N GLY A 33 -5.36 11.76 11.86
CA GLY A 33 -6.81 11.96 11.66
C GLY A 33 -7.11 12.56 10.28
N PRO A 34 -8.37 12.97 10.02
CA PRO A 34 -8.68 13.76 8.83
C PRO A 34 -7.83 15.04 8.80
N HIS A 35 -7.07 15.23 7.74
CA HIS A 35 -6.00 16.22 7.64
C HIS A 35 -6.16 17.12 6.40
N PRO A 36 -7.17 18.02 6.34
CA PRO A 36 -7.37 18.90 5.20
C PRO A 36 -6.14 19.79 4.96
N GLN A 37 -5.67 19.84 3.72
CA GLN A 37 -4.53 20.68 3.33
C GLN A 37 -4.95 21.66 2.24
N GLU A 38 -4.98 22.95 2.58
CA GLU A 38 -5.44 24.01 1.67
C GLU A 38 -4.53 24.15 0.44
N ASN A 39 -3.22 23.97 0.65
CA ASN A 39 -2.20 24.14 -0.38
C ASN A 39 -1.46 22.83 -0.63
N LEU A 40 -1.96 22.02 -1.57
CA LEU A 40 -1.29 20.80 -2.00
C LEU A 40 -0.13 21.13 -2.96
N PRO A 41 1.01 20.41 -2.88
CA PRO A 41 2.07 20.53 -3.87
C PRO A 41 1.52 20.19 -5.27
N PRO A 42 2.08 20.77 -6.34
CA PRO A 42 1.66 20.43 -7.71
C PRO A 42 1.90 18.94 -7.98
N LEU A 43 0.91 18.27 -8.57
CA LEU A 43 1.06 16.87 -8.96
C LEU A 43 2.08 16.73 -10.10
N PRO A 44 3.00 15.75 -10.03
CA PRO A 44 4.00 15.51 -11.06
C PRO A 44 3.42 14.81 -12.31
N PHE A 45 2.38 15.38 -12.93
CA PHE A 45 1.85 14.86 -14.19
C PHE A 45 2.93 14.87 -15.27
N SER A 46 3.04 13.75 -15.99
CA SER A 46 3.89 13.63 -17.17
C SER A 46 3.17 14.14 -18.43
N PRO A 47 3.88 14.36 -19.55
CA PRO A 47 3.24 14.68 -20.83
C PRO A 47 2.32 13.58 -21.37
N GLU A 48 2.58 12.32 -21.00
CA GLU A 48 1.73 11.18 -21.34
C GLU A 48 0.46 11.18 -20.48
N PRO A 49 -0.72 10.82 -21.03
CA PRO A 49 -1.94 10.67 -20.25
C PRO A 49 -1.79 9.62 -19.14
N PRO A 50 -2.35 9.86 -17.94
CA PRO A 50 -2.40 8.87 -16.88
C PRO A 50 -3.29 7.67 -17.26
N ALA A 51 -3.10 6.54 -16.58
CA ALA A 51 -3.91 5.33 -16.80
C ALA A 51 -5.39 5.49 -16.46
N ARG A 52 -5.75 6.55 -15.72
CA ARG A 52 -7.11 6.91 -15.33
C ARG A 52 -7.39 8.37 -15.67
N PRO A 53 -8.66 8.79 -15.82
CA PRO A 53 -8.99 10.19 -16.05
C PRO A 53 -8.33 11.13 -15.03
N ALA A 54 -7.81 12.27 -15.48
CA ALA A 54 -6.96 13.13 -14.66
C ALA A 54 -7.67 13.69 -13.41
N GLU A 55 -8.97 13.88 -13.46
CA GLU A 55 -9.81 14.24 -12.32
C GLU A 55 -9.89 13.14 -11.26
N VAL A 56 -9.93 11.87 -11.68
CA VAL A 56 -9.91 10.73 -10.77
C VAL A 56 -8.55 10.62 -10.09
N VAL A 57 -7.46 10.80 -10.85
CA VAL A 57 -6.10 10.84 -10.29
C VAL A 57 -5.97 11.97 -9.27
N ARG A 58 -6.40 13.19 -9.61
CA ARG A 58 -6.40 14.33 -8.68
C ARG A 58 -7.18 14.04 -7.40
N ALA A 59 -8.36 13.43 -7.51
CA ALA A 59 -9.17 13.07 -6.36
C ALA A 59 -8.47 12.03 -5.45
N ALA A 60 -7.82 11.03 -6.04
CA ALA A 60 -7.08 10.01 -5.29
C ALA A 60 -5.89 10.60 -4.53
N TYR A 61 -5.09 11.47 -5.17
CA TYR A 61 -3.96 12.14 -4.51
C TYR A 61 -4.42 13.08 -3.39
N LYS A 62 -5.51 13.83 -3.63
CA LYS A 62 -6.12 14.66 -2.59
C LYS A 62 -6.57 13.82 -1.40
N PHE A 63 -7.25 12.70 -1.65
CA PHE A 63 -7.66 11.77 -0.60
C PHE A 63 -6.46 11.23 0.18
N ALA A 64 -5.36 10.88 -0.49
CA ALA A 64 -4.14 10.41 0.17
C ALA A 64 -3.52 11.47 1.10
N ALA A 65 -3.53 12.73 0.70
CA ALA A 65 -3.07 13.81 1.57
C ALA A 65 -3.99 14.02 2.77
N GLU A 66 -5.30 14.06 2.53
CA GLU A 66 -6.30 14.50 3.51
C GLU A 66 -6.86 13.40 4.41
N HIS A 67 -6.67 12.13 4.05
CA HIS A 67 -7.15 10.98 4.80
C HIS A 67 -6.05 9.97 5.18
N PRO A 68 -4.95 10.41 5.81
CA PRO A 68 -3.87 9.52 6.24
C PRO A 68 -4.31 8.49 7.28
N GLU A 69 -5.33 8.81 8.10
CA GLU A 69 -5.99 7.92 9.05
C GLU A 69 -6.69 6.74 8.39
N VAL A 70 -7.04 6.85 7.11
CA VAL A 70 -7.62 5.78 6.32
C VAL A 70 -6.53 5.08 5.52
N LEU A 71 -5.81 5.83 4.68
CA LEU A 71 -4.95 5.25 3.65
C LEU A 71 -3.73 4.51 4.24
N SER A 72 -3.28 4.91 5.44
CA SER A 72 -2.20 4.22 6.16
C SER A 72 -2.54 2.77 6.51
N TYR A 73 -3.82 2.44 6.70
CA TYR A 73 -4.26 1.07 7.01
C TYR A 73 -4.62 0.26 5.78
N VAL A 74 -4.72 0.89 4.60
CA VAL A 74 -5.06 0.18 3.37
C VAL A 74 -3.82 -0.58 2.90
N PRO A 75 -3.86 -1.92 2.85
CA PRO A 75 -2.77 -2.71 2.31
C PRO A 75 -2.65 -2.49 0.79
N CYS A 76 -1.42 -2.56 0.29
CA CYS A 76 -1.14 -2.59 -1.14
C CYS A 76 -0.90 -4.04 -1.58
N TYR A 77 -1.46 -4.42 -2.73
CA TYR A 77 -1.34 -5.79 -3.28
C TYR A 77 -0.72 -5.78 -4.69
N CYS A 78 -0.03 -4.70 -5.03
CA CYS A 78 0.62 -4.54 -6.33
C CYS A 78 1.87 -5.43 -6.48
N GLY A 79 2.40 -6.01 -5.40
CA GLY A 79 3.63 -6.80 -5.43
C GLY A 79 4.91 -5.96 -5.52
N CYS A 80 4.80 -4.65 -5.27
CA CYS A 80 5.91 -3.70 -5.35
C CYS A 80 6.57 -3.42 -3.99
N GLU A 81 6.30 -4.23 -2.95
CA GLU A 81 6.76 -4.00 -1.57
C GLU A 81 8.29 -4.00 -1.47
N ARG A 82 8.96 -4.79 -2.32
CA ARG A 82 10.43 -4.82 -2.43
C ARG A 82 11.04 -3.52 -2.97
N SER A 83 10.21 -2.63 -3.53
CA SER A 83 10.61 -1.31 -4.02
C SER A 83 10.57 -0.24 -2.93
N GLY A 84 10.23 -0.61 -1.69
CA GLY A 84 10.26 0.28 -0.52
C GLY A 84 8.90 0.76 -0.03
N HIS A 85 7.80 0.42 -0.73
CA HIS A 85 6.44 0.76 -0.27
C HIS A 85 5.99 -0.24 0.81
N ARG A 86 5.44 0.30 1.90
CA ARG A 86 4.97 -0.44 3.07
C ARG A 86 3.45 -0.58 3.11
N GLY A 87 2.72 0.19 2.31
CA GLY A 87 1.27 0.22 2.26
C GLY A 87 0.75 1.05 1.09
N ASN A 88 -0.57 1.23 1.02
CA ASN A 88 -1.19 1.95 -0.09
C ASN A 88 -0.91 3.46 -0.06
N GLU A 89 -0.70 4.07 1.11
CA GLU A 89 -0.29 5.48 1.22
C GLU A 89 0.99 5.78 0.43
N ASP A 90 1.98 4.88 0.53
CA ASP A 90 3.28 5.04 -0.11
C ASP A 90 3.17 5.05 -1.66
N CYS A 91 2.03 4.65 -2.26
CA CYS A 91 1.79 4.83 -3.70
C CYS A 91 1.60 6.30 -4.11
N PHE A 92 1.29 7.18 -3.17
CA PHE A 92 0.90 8.56 -3.42
C PHE A 92 1.81 9.57 -2.73
N VAL A 93 2.26 9.29 -1.51
CA VAL A 93 2.97 10.27 -0.67
C VAL A 93 4.38 9.78 -0.36
N THR A 94 5.39 10.56 -0.73
CA THR A 94 6.79 10.28 -0.39
C THR A 94 7.21 10.96 0.92
N ALA A 95 6.66 12.15 1.20
CA ALA A 95 7.04 12.92 2.40
C ALA A 95 5.90 13.81 2.94
N ARG A 96 5.88 13.91 4.27
CA ARG A 96 5.08 14.87 5.04
C ARG A 96 5.99 15.72 5.92
N ASP A 97 5.57 16.95 6.20
CA ASP A 97 6.25 17.81 7.17
C ASP A 97 5.86 17.47 8.63
N ALA A 98 6.32 18.28 9.58
CA ALA A 98 6.04 18.08 11.01
C ALA A 98 4.56 18.28 11.39
N ASN A 99 3.78 18.99 10.57
CA ASN A 99 2.34 19.17 10.77
C ASN A 99 1.53 18.04 10.13
N GLY A 100 2.16 17.18 9.31
CA GLY A 100 1.50 16.12 8.57
C GLY A 100 1.13 16.50 7.14
N ASP A 101 1.44 17.73 6.71
CA ASP A 101 1.16 18.19 5.35
C ASP A 101 2.06 17.49 4.35
N VAL A 102 1.49 17.05 3.23
CA VAL A 102 2.25 16.48 2.12
C VAL A 102 3.14 17.56 1.52
N THR A 103 4.43 17.23 1.38
CA THR A 103 5.44 18.09 0.77
C THR A 103 6.02 17.48 -0.51
N ALA A 104 5.89 16.17 -0.71
CA ALA A 104 6.36 15.48 -1.91
C ALA A 104 5.44 14.31 -2.30
N TRP A 105 5.20 14.17 -3.60
CA TRP A 105 4.35 13.15 -4.18
C TRP A 105 5.15 11.99 -4.75
N GLU A 106 4.63 10.78 -4.56
CA GLU A 106 5.08 9.58 -5.26
C GLU A 106 4.29 9.46 -6.57
N PRO A 107 4.94 9.39 -7.75
CA PRO A 107 4.22 9.30 -9.04
C PRO A 107 3.58 7.94 -9.33
N HIS A 108 3.88 6.90 -8.53
CA HIS A 108 3.43 5.53 -8.77
C HIS A 108 1.89 5.40 -8.89
N GLY A 109 1.13 6.19 -8.12
CA GLY A 109 -0.33 6.22 -8.18
C GLY A 109 -0.93 6.78 -9.47
N MET A 110 -0.12 7.32 -10.40
CA MET A 110 -0.59 7.85 -11.70
C MET A 110 -0.43 6.87 -12.87
N THR A 111 0.40 5.83 -12.70
CA THR A 111 0.76 4.85 -13.74
C THR A 111 -0.15 3.62 -13.69
#